data_AF-A0A4S3KL63-F1
#
_entry.id   AF-A0A4S3KL63-F1
#
_cell.length_a   1.000
_cell.length_b   1.000
_cell.length_c   1.000
_cell.angle_alpha   90.00
_cell.angle_beta   90.00
_cell.angle_gamma   90.00
#
_symmetry.space_group_name_H-M   'P 1'
#
loop_
_entity.id
_entity.type
_entity.pdbx_description
1 polymer ?
#
loop_
_entity_poly.entity_id
_entity_poly.type
_entity_poly.pdbx_seq_one_letter_code
_entity_poly.pdbx_strand_id
1 'polypeptide(L)'
;MAAGSAMHQAGARLRRGRAGRAGRAWALAGWLSLLMALVPAAAASAPQLSGTRLLWAGPDASRPASIPGKDYRIEPIQARDAAGAVIGVPAFALDVYLGAPDLGWDSVKLAKLPVVPGTIPAAVRKRISLIYSTDRGWLAVPRGWRPRRVADGMDGTSALLYSASGGFDHGWLSLEVIPVCQVCVWDQTNGFIPAAYKLVGRADGFTQVDPPVRWLVPKPLSLRHPTPCVAELRYRMPGSGMSIRQTVQMIVPKVGYAPSSRSIHVAMPPGDGALARYLARQFLTLTPQPHSCMLGHGTATTASATARAAPR
;
A
#
# COMPACT_ATOMS: atom_id res chain seq x y z
N MET A 1 -31.65 22.24 -36.83
CA MET A 1 -32.36 23.46 -37.26
C MET A 1 -33.64 23.59 -36.43
N ALA A 2 -33.88 24.79 -35.88
CA ALA A 2 -35.08 25.31 -35.19
C ALA A 2 -35.57 24.58 -33.92
N ALA A 3 -35.63 25.12 -32.69
CA ALA A 3 -35.98 26.44 -32.11
C ALA A 3 -37.49 26.65 -31.81
N GLY A 4 -37.77 27.15 -30.59
CA GLY A 4 -38.98 27.87 -30.13
C GLY A 4 -39.95 27.04 -29.27
N SER A 5 -40.21 27.27 -27.98
CA SER A 5 -40.66 28.46 -27.18
C SER A 5 -42.16 28.76 -27.23
N ALA A 6 -42.82 28.69 -26.06
CA ALA A 6 -43.98 29.48 -25.53
C ALA A 6 -44.75 28.59 -24.51
N MET A 7 -45.00 28.88 -23.22
CA MET A 7 -45.45 30.05 -22.43
C MET A 7 -46.98 30.29 -22.44
N HIS A 8 -47.66 30.01 -21.30
CA HIS A 8 -48.86 30.70 -20.74
C HIS A 8 -49.14 30.17 -19.32
N GLN A 9 -49.07 31.01 -18.27
CA GLN A 9 -50.16 31.80 -17.60
C GLN A 9 -51.24 30.90 -16.94
N ALA A 10 -51.84 31.17 -15.78
CA ALA A 10 -51.77 32.18 -14.71
C ALA A 10 -52.65 31.64 -13.54
N GLY A 11 -52.51 32.17 -12.32
CA GLY A 11 -53.43 31.79 -11.23
C GLY A 11 -53.14 32.45 -9.88
N ALA A 12 -53.76 33.61 -9.64
CA ALA A 12 -53.59 34.47 -8.49
C ALA A 12 -54.19 33.93 -7.18
N ARG A 13 -53.68 34.41 -6.02
CA ARG A 13 -54.53 34.88 -4.90
C ARG A 13 -53.76 35.81 -3.96
N LEU A 14 -54.15 37.08 -4.04
CA LEU A 14 -53.89 38.15 -3.08
C LEU A 14 -54.64 37.90 -1.77
N ARG A 15 -53.99 38.15 -0.62
CA ARG A 15 -54.71 38.63 0.58
C ARG A 15 -53.92 39.77 1.23
N ARG A 16 -54.58 40.93 1.23
CA ARG A 16 -54.15 42.19 1.85
C ARG A 16 -54.33 42.13 3.37
N GLY A 17 -53.47 42.89 4.07
CA GLY A 17 -53.93 43.81 5.10
C GLY A 17 -53.27 43.67 6.47
N ARG A 18 -52.32 44.55 6.79
CA ARG A 18 -52.57 45.73 7.65
C ARG A 18 -51.33 46.60 7.76
N ALA A 19 -51.54 47.89 7.53
CA ALA A 19 -50.59 48.96 7.74
C ALA A 19 -50.57 49.41 9.21
N GLY A 20 -49.41 49.85 9.69
CA GLY A 20 -49.29 50.51 10.99
C GLY A 20 -47.91 51.15 11.20
N ARG A 21 -47.80 52.44 10.81
CA ARG A 21 -46.93 53.52 11.34
C ARG A 21 -45.41 53.26 11.37
N ALA A 22 -44.64 53.82 10.43
CA ALA A 22 -44.12 55.20 10.42
C ALA A 22 -43.16 55.52 11.58
N GLY A 23 -41.86 55.49 11.29
CA GLY A 23 -40.78 55.93 12.18
C GLY A 23 -39.45 55.94 11.42
N ARG A 24 -39.10 57.12 10.91
CA ARG A 24 -37.90 57.45 10.12
C ARG A 24 -36.59 57.07 10.84
N ALA A 25 -35.67 56.41 10.14
CA ALA A 25 -34.25 56.79 10.15
C ALA A 25 -33.51 56.09 8.99
N TRP A 26 -32.92 56.91 8.14
CA TRP A 26 -32.14 56.55 6.97
C TRP A 26 -30.75 56.03 7.35
N ALA A 27 -30.19 55.29 6.39
CA ALA A 27 -28.77 55.06 6.17
C ALA A 27 -28.07 54.13 7.16
N LEU A 28 -27.94 52.85 6.78
CA LEU A 28 -26.72 52.03 6.88
C LEU A 28 -26.93 50.76 6.02
N ALA A 29 -27.38 50.93 4.78
CA ALA A 29 -27.37 49.89 3.77
C ALA A 29 -26.11 50.10 2.91
N GLY A 30 -25.11 49.25 3.08
CA GLY A 30 -23.97 49.26 2.16
C GLY A 30 -22.61 48.79 2.67
N TRP A 31 -22.49 48.00 3.75
CA TRP A 31 -21.17 47.50 4.20
C TRP A 31 -21.23 46.07 4.79
N LEU A 32 -22.06 45.18 4.24
CA LEU A 32 -22.16 43.79 4.71
C LEU A 32 -22.23 42.73 3.58
N SER A 33 -21.71 43.07 2.40
CA SER A 33 -21.60 42.14 1.26
C SER A 33 -20.17 41.96 0.74
N LEU A 34 -19.14 42.36 1.52
CA LEU A 34 -17.73 42.28 1.13
C LEU A 34 -16.84 41.61 2.19
N LEU A 35 -17.32 40.53 2.81
CA LEU A 35 -16.53 39.69 3.74
C LEU A 35 -16.75 38.18 3.52
N MET A 36 -17.22 37.79 2.33
CA MET A 36 -17.39 36.39 1.88
C MET A 36 -16.43 36.02 0.74
N ALA A 37 -15.29 36.70 0.66
CA ALA A 37 -14.19 36.35 -0.22
C ALA A 37 -12.88 36.58 0.54
N LEU A 38 -12.44 35.57 1.28
CA LEU A 38 -11.06 35.30 1.74
C LEU A 38 -11.10 34.22 2.84
N VAL A 39 -11.66 33.05 2.52
CA VAL A 39 -11.17 31.82 3.17
C VAL A 39 -10.15 31.26 2.20
N PRO A 40 -8.83 31.42 2.43
CA PRO A 40 -7.90 30.59 1.72
C PRO A 40 -8.23 29.17 2.17
N ALA A 41 -8.66 28.33 1.22
CA ALA A 41 -8.59 26.90 1.37
C ALA A 41 -7.11 26.56 1.53
N ALA A 42 -6.62 26.63 2.77
CA ALA A 42 -5.35 26.07 3.17
C ALA A 42 -5.51 24.55 3.11
N ALA A 43 -5.48 24.00 1.90
CA ALA A 43 -4.97 22.66 1.72
C ALA A 43 -3.53 22.73 2.24
N ALA A 44 -3.33 22.32 3.49
CA ALA A 44 -2.01 22.18 4.08
C ALA A 44 -1.27 21.06 3.32
N SER A 45 -0.71 21.39 2.15
CA SER A 45 0.47 20.73 1.65
C SER A 45 1.55 21.02 2.68
N ALA A 46 1.72 20.09 3.63
CA ALA A 46 2.84 20.13 4.55
C ALA A 46 4.11 20.37 3.72
N PRO A 47 4.95 21.36 4.08
CA PRO A 47 6.18 21.61 3.35
C PRO A 47 6.97 20.29 3.34
N GLN A 48 7.21 19.75 2.13
CA GLN A 48 8.21 18.71 1.95
C GLN A 48 9.54 19.34 2.37
N LEU A 49 9.92 19.14 3.63
CA LEU A 49 11.24 19.52 4.12
C LEU A 49 12.25 18.74 3.29
N SER A 50 12.91 19.45 2.36
CA SER A 50 13.99 18.92 1.55
C SER A 50 14.93 18.11 2.43
N GLY A 51 15.15 16.84 2.08
CA GLY A 51 15.99 15.92 2.86
C GLY A 51 15.26 15.07 3.90
N THR A 52 13.93 15.11 4.00
CA THR A 52 13.17 14.17 4.86
C THR A 52 12.33 13.19 4.03
N ARG A 53 12.16 11.98 4.57
CA ARG A 53 11.17 11.00 4.12
C ARG A 53 10.21 10.74 5.26
N LEU A 54 8.95 11.11 5.06
CA LEU A 54 7.88 10.73 5.95
C LEU A 54 7.64 9.22 5.83
N LEU A 55 7.75 8.53 6.96
CA LEU A 55 7.27 7.16 7.08
C LEU A 55 5.75 7.18 7.02
N TRP A 56 5.19 6.13 6.45
CA TRP A 56 3.78 6.08 6.20
C TRP A 56 2.99 6.03 7.52
N ALA A 57 2.14 7.04 7.73
CA ALA A 57 1.32 7.16 8.94
C ALA A 57 0.03 6.31 8.88
N GLY A 58 -0.16 5.52 7.83
CA GLY A 58 -1.32 4.66 7.65
C GLY A 58 -2.30 5.15 6.58
N PRO A 59 -3.37 4.37 6.35
CA PRO A 59 -4.28 4.63 5.26
C PRO A 59 -5.05 5.92 5.46
N ASP A 60 -5.19 6.67 4.37
CA ASP A 60 -6.05 7.84 4.31
C ASP A 60 -7.51 7.39 4.31
N ALA A 61 -8.21 7.62 5.43
CA ALA A 61 -9.61 7.25 5.62
C ALA A 61 -10.56 7.97 4.64
N SER A 62 -10.12 9.04 3.97
CA SER A 62 -10.91 9.73 2.95
C SER A 62 -10.94 8.99 1.61
N ARG A 63 -10.03 8.02 1.40
CA ARG A 63 -10.03 7.23 0.17
C ARG A 63 -11.24 6.29 0.14
N PRO A 64 -11.97 6.21 -1.00
CA PRO A 64 -13.09 5.30 -1.14
C PRO A 64 -12.68 3.86 -0.82
N ALA A 65 -13.51 3.17 -0.04
CA ALA A 65 -13.34 1.75 0.21
C ALA A 65 -13.75 0.95 -1.03
N SER A 66 -12.99 -0.11 -1.33
CA SER A 66 -13.38 -1.08 -2.36
C SER A 66 -14.65 -1.81 -1.95
N ILE A 67 -15.52 -2.06 -2.94
CA ILE A 67 -16.84 -2.65 -2.78
C ILE A 67 -16.77 -4.14 -3.19
N PRO A 68 -17.08 -5.09 -2.29
CA PRO A 68 -17.17 -6.50 -2.62
C PRO A 68 -18.16 -6.75 -3.78
N GLY A 69 -17.81 -7.64 -4.71
CA GLY A 69 -18.61 -7.97 -5.88
C GLY A 69 -18.49 -6.99 -7.04
N LYS A 70 -18.04 -5.74 -6.78
CA LYS A 70 -17.79 -4.72 -7.79
C LYS A 70 -16.29 -4.56 -8.08
N ASP A 71 -15.49 -4.36 -7.04
CA ASP A 71 -14.06 -4.07 -7.18
C ASP A 71 -13.19 -5.31 -6.91
N TYR A 72 -13.71 -6.25 -6.11
CA TYR A 72 -13.03 -7.50 -5.81
C TYR A 72 -14.01 -8.61 -5.44
N ARG A 73 -13.59 -9.88 -5.56
CA ARG A 73 -14.33 -11.06 -5.09
C ARG A 73 -13.41 -11.95 -4.26
N ILE A 74 -13.98 -12.64 -3.29
CA ILE A 74 -13.25 -13.57 -2.44
C ILE A 74 -13.96 -14.92 -2.43
N GLU A 75 -13.22 -15.97 -2.70
CA GLU A 75 -13.71 -17.35 -2.70
C GLU A 75 -12.90 -18.21 -1.73
N PRO A 76 -13.53 -19.03 -0.86
CA PRO A 76 -12.81 -19.99 -0.02
C PRO A 76 -12.08 -21.05 -0.86
N ILE A 77 -10.82 -21.33 -0.53
CA ILE A 77 -10.00 -22.33 -1.23
C ILE A 77 -9.25 -23.22 -0.23
N GLN A 78 -8.64 -24.30 -0.72
CA GLN A 78 -7.74 -25.14 0.07
C GLN A 78 -6.28 -24.84 -0.28
N ALA A 79 -5.56 -24.24 0.67
CA ALA A 79 -4.12 -24.06 0.57
C ALA A 79 -3.38 -25.36 0.88
N ARG A 80 -2.41 -25.71 0.02
CA ARG A 80 -1.59 -26.91 0.13
C ARG A 80 -0.13 -26.57 0.33
N ASP A 81 0.60 -27.40 1.06
CA ASP A 81 2.05 -27.31 1.17
C ASP A 81 2.77 -28.03 0.02
N ALA A 82 4.10 -28.02 0.05
CA ALA A 82 4.93 -28.68 -0.96
C ALA A 82 4.75 -30.21 -1.03
N ALA A 83 4.24 -30.85 0.02
CA ALA A 83 3.91 -32.28 0.05
C ALA A 83 2.48 -32.55 -0.45
N GLY A 84 1.73 -31.51 -0.82
CA GLY A 84 0.34 -31.61 -1.27
C GLY A 84 -0.69 -31.68 -0.13
N ALA A 85 -0.26 -31.59 1.13
CA ALA A 85 -1.13 -31.66 2.29
C ALA A 85 -1.83 -30.32 2.57
N VAL A 86 -3.06 -30.37 3.08
CA VAL A 86 -3.83 -29.18 3.44
C VAL A 86 -3.26 -28.53 4.70
N ILE A 87 -2.96 -27.22 4.64
CA ILE A 87 -2.19 -26.52 5.69
C ILE A 87 -3.00 -26.25 6.99
N GLY A 88 -4.31 -26.44 6.96
CA GLY A 88 -5.20 -26.23 8.11
C GLY A 88 -5.33 -24.75 8.52
N VAL A 89 -5.03 -23.83 7.59
CA VAL A 89 -5.23 -22.39 7.74
C VAL A 89 -6.33 -21.97 6.75
N PRO A 90 -7.34 -21.18 7.16
CA PRO A 90 -8.34 -20.68 6.22
C PRO A 90 -7.68 -19.93 5.07
N ALA A 91 -8.02 -20.28 3.84
CA ALA A 91 -7.44 -19.71 2.65
C ALA A 91 -8.52 -19.20 1.71
N PHE A 92 -8.23 -18.12 0.99
CA PHE A 92 -9.15 -17.51 0.04
C PHE A 92 -8.44 -17.08 -1.24
N ALA A 93 -9.08 -17.28 -2.38
CA ALA A 93 -8.73 -16.63 -3.63
C ALA A 93 -9.29 -15.21 -3.63
N LEU A 94 -8.52 -14.25 -4.10
CA LEU A 94 -8.89 -12.85 -4.29
C LEU A 94 -8.82 -12.52 -5.77
N ASP A 95 -9.98 -12.32 -6.37
CA ASP A 95 -10.11 -11.80 -7.73
C ASP A 95 -10.26 -10.28 -7.66
N VAL A 96 -9.67 -9.59 -8.62
CA VAL A 96 -9.67 -8.12 -8.67
C VAL A 96 -10.27 -7.65 -9.98
N TYR A 97 -11.14 -6.64 -9.92
CA TYR A 97 -11.68 -6.01 -11.12
C TYR A 97 -10.70 -4.95 -11.63
N LEU A 98 -10.26 -5.08 -12.88
CA LEU A 98 -9.22 -4.23 -13.47
C LEU A 98 -9.76 -2.89 -14.01
N GLY A 99 -11.06 -2.61 -13.83
CA GLY A 99 -11.65 -1.30 -14.10
C GLY A 99 -11.85 -0.94 -15.58
N ALA A 100 -11.44 -1.81 -16.52
CA ALA A 100 -11.63 -1.62 -17.95
C ALA A 100 -12.59 -2.67 -18.55
N PRO A 101 -13.51 -2.30 -19.47
CA PRO A 101 -14.50 -3.22 -20.04
C PRO A 101 -13.90 -4.46 -20.73
N ASP A 102 -12.71 -4.33 -21.28
CA ASP A 102 -11.96 -5.36 -22.00
C ASP A 102 -11.04 -6.20 -21.10
N LEU A 103 -10.59 -5.64 -19.96
CA LEU A 103 -9.74 -6.35 -19.00
C LEU A 103 -10.55 -7.20 -18.02
N GLY A 104 -11.74 -6.76 -17.65
CA GLY A 104 -12.65 -7.53 -16.80
C GLY A 104 -12.08 -7.87 -15.41
N TRP A 105 -12.25 -9.12 -15.01
CA TRP A 105 -11.76 -9.66 -13.73
C TRP A 105 -10.42 -10.36 -13.95
N ASP A 106 -9.40 -9.99 -13.16
CA ASP A 106 -8.25 -10.84 -12.94
C ASP A 106 -8.65 -11.93 -11.94
N SER A 107 -9.02 -13.10 -12.48
CA SER A 107 -9.50 -14.23 -11.71
C SER A 107 -8.41 -15.26 -11.43
N VAL A 108 -8.38 -15.72 -10.18
CA VAL A 108 -7.50 -16.80 -9.76
C VAL A 108 -7.89 -18.10 -10.47
N LYS A 109 -6.93 -18.70 -11.17
CA LYS A 109 -7.09 -20.01 -11.79
C LYS A 109 -6.95 -21.10 -10.72
N LEU A 110 -8.05 -21.48 -10.07
CA LEU A 110 -8.06 -22.44 -8.95
C LEU A 110 -7.37 -23.77 -9.26
N ALA A 111 -7.54 -24.29 -10.48
CA ALA A 111 -6.88 -25.52 -10.94
C ALA A 111 -5.34 -25.41 -11.05
N LYS A 112 -4.79 -24.19 -11.00
CA LYS A 112 -3.36 -23.88 -11.09
C LYS A 112 -2.85 -23.17 -9.83
N LEU A 113 -3.55 -23.30 -8.70
CA LEU A 113 -3.15 -22.67 -7.45
C LEU A 113 -1.76 -23.20 -7.02
N PRO A 114 -0.77 -22.32 -6.81
CA PRO A 114 0.55 -22.76 -6.34
C PRO A 114 0.49 -23.18 -4.87
N VAL A 115 1.40 -24.08 -4.48
CA VAL A 115 1.60 -24.43 -3.07
C VAL A 115 2.03 -23.20 -2.27
N VAL A 116 1.69 -23.17 -0.97
CA VAL A 116 2.18 -22.13 -0.07
C VAL A 116 3.66 -22.37 0.19
N PRO A 117 4.55 -21.41 -0.10
CA PRO A 117 5.97 -21.60 0.12
C PRO A 117 6.32 -21.49 1.61
N GLY A 118 7.26 -22.34 2.03
CA GLY A 118 7.75 -22.40 3.40
C GLY A 118 6.76 -23.07 4.38
N THR A 119 7.10 -23.01 5.67
CA THR A 119 6.30 -23.62 6.74
C THR A 119 5.59 -22.55 7.56
N ILE A 120 4.29 -22.74 7.81
CA ILE A 120 3.53 -21.87 8.72
C ILE A 120 3.61 -22.44 10.15
N PRO A 121 4.23 -21.72 11.11
CA PRO A 121 4.33 -22.18 12.49
C PRO A 121 2.95 -22.41 13.13
N ALA A 122 2.81 -23.51 13.89
CA ALA A 122 1.53 -23.87 14.53
C ALA A 122 0.95 -22.73 15.38
N ALA A 123 1.81 -21.98 16.08
CA ALA A 123 1.43 -20.86 16.94
C ALA A 123 0.73 -19.70 16.21
N VAL A 124 0.93 -19.53 14.90
CA VAL A 124 0.30 -18.45 14.12
C VAL A 124 -0.89 -18.92 13.28
N ARG A 125 -1.04 -20.23 13.02
CA ARG A 125 -2.10 -20.77 12.14
C ARG A 125 -3.51 -20.32 12.52
N LYS A 126 -3.82 -20.29 13.83
CA LYS A 126 -5.15 -19.86 14.32
C LYS A 126 -5.38 -18.35 14.21
N ARG A 127 -4.32 -17.56 14.02
CA ARG A 127 -4.31 -16.10 14.05
C ARG A 127 -4.31 -15.44 12.68
N ILE A 128 -4.17 -16.21 11.61
CA ILE A 128 -4.09 -15.71 10.25
C ILE A 128 -5.12 -16.39 9.34
N SER A 129 -5.39 -15.74 8.21
CA SER A 129 -5.92 -16.34 7.00
C SER A 129 -4.88 -16.18 5.89
N LEU A 130 -4.94 -17.02 4.87
CA LEU A 130 -4.16 -16.89 3.65
C LEU A 130 -5.03 -16.30 2.54
N ILE A 131 -4.49 -15.37 1.80
CA ILE A 131 -5.10 -14.81 0.60
C ILE A 131 -4.17 -15.10 -0.57
N TYR A 132 -4.72 -15.56 -1.69
CA TYR A 132 -3.99 -15.70 -2.94
C TYR A 132 -4.60 -14.78 -3.99
N SER A 133 -3.76 -14.01 -4.69
CA SER A 133 -4.14 -13.24 -5.89
C SER A 133 -3.13 -13.55 -6.99
N THR A 134 -3.57 -13.57 -8.25
CA THR A 134 -2.75 -13.96 -9.41
C THR A 134 -1.42 -13.19 -9.45
N ASP A 135 -1.45 -11.87 -9.33
CA ASP A 135 -0.27 -11.01 -9.46
C ASP A 135 0.54 -10.84 -8.16
N ARG A 136 -0.07 -11.16 -7.02
CA ARG A 136 0.51 -10.91 -5.69
C ARG A 136 1.01 -12.18 -5.01
N GLY A 137 0.56 -13.34 -5.47
CA GLY A 137 0.85 -14.61 -4.86
C GLY A 137 0.16 -14.76 -3.50
N TRP A 138 0.78 -15.56 -2.63
CA TRP A 138 0.26 -15.80 -1.28
C TRP A 138 0.55 -14.60 -0.36
N LEU A 139 -0.45 -14.24 0.46
CA LEU A 139 -0.34 -13.23 1.50
C LEU A 139 -0.97 -13.78 2.79
N ALA A 140 -0.24 -13.69 3.91
CA ALA A 140 -0.82 -13.93 5.22
C ALA A 140 -1.47 -12.62 5.72
N VAL A 141 -2.73 -12.71 6.14
CA VAL A 141 -3.46 -11.59 6.76
C VAL A 141 -3.95 -12.02 8.14
N PRO A 142 -4.03 -11.11 9.14
CA PRO A 142 -4.63 -11.47 10.42
C PRO A 142 -6.07 -11.95 10.26
N ARG A 143 -6.44 -12.94 11.05
CA ARG A 143 -7.77 -13.56 10.97
C ARG A 143 -8.85 -12.52 11.29
N GLY A 144 -9.92 -12.51 10.49
CA GLY A 144 -11.06 -11.60 10.66
C GLY A 144 -10.84 -10.18 10.13
N TRP A 145 -9.64 -9.87 9.62
CA TRP A 145 -9.38 -8.60 8.95
C TRP A 145 -10.02 -8.61 7.55
N ARG A 146 -10.52 -7.46 7.13
CA ARG A 146 -11.29 -7.32 5.89
C ARG A 146 -10.55 -6.42 4.90
N PRO A 147 -10.65 -6.70 3.59
CA PRO A 147 -10.18 -5.75 2.59
C PRO A 147 -10.90 -4.42 2.73
N ARG A 148 -10.14 -3.33 2.63
CA ARG A 148 -10.61 -1.95 2.59
C ARG A 148 -10.25 -1.30 1.27
N ARG A 149 -9.11 -1.69 0.69
CA ARG A 149 -8.72 -1.32 -0.66
C ARG A 149 -8.15 -2.54 -1.35
N VAL A 150 -8.63 -2.78 -2.56
CA VAL A 150 -8.13 -3.76 -3.51
C VAL A 150 -8.11 -3.02 -4.84
N ALA A 151 -6.90 -2.78 -5.35
CA ALA A 151 -6.71 -2.05 -6.58
C ALA A 151 -5.50 -2.61 -7.31
N ASP A 152 -5.69 -2.92 -8.59
CA ASP A 152 -4.65 -3.20 -9.56
C ASP A 152 -4.76 -2.16 -10.68
N GLY A 153 -3.65 -1.50 -10.96
CA GLY A 153 -3.48 -0.58 -12.08
C GLY A 153 -3.09 -1.35 -13.34
N MET A 154 -3.37 -0.76 -14.50
CA MET A 154 -3.01 -1.33 -15.81
C MET A 154 -1.49 -1.46 -16.00
N ASP A 155 -0.72 -0.65 -15.28
CA ASP A 155 0.75 -0.73 -15.22
C ASP A 155 1.24 -1.87 -14.30
N GLY A 156 0.34 -2.65 -13.71
CA GLY A 156 0.60 -3.70 -12.73
C GLY A 156 0.83 -3.17 -11.30
N THR A 157 0.74 -1.85 -11.07
CA THR A 157 0.79 -1.26 -9.74
C THR A 157 -0.37 -1.81 -8.91
N SER A 158 -0.14 -2.11 -7.64
CA SER A 158 -1.23 -2.49 -6.74
C SER A 158 -1.12 -1.95 -5.36
N ALA A 159 -2.30 -1.90 -4.75
CA ALA A 159 -2.46 -1.72 -3.33
C ALA A 159 -3.53 -2.68 -2.81
N LEU A 160 -3.13 -3.58 -1.92
CA LEU A 160 -4.03 -4.27 -1.02
C LEU A 160 -3.95 -3.61 0.36
N LEU A 161 -5.09 -3.32 0.96
CA LEU A 161 -5.20 -2.79 2.31
C LEU A 161 -6.26 -3.57 3.07
N TYR A 162 -5.90 -4.08 4.23
CA TYR A 162 -6.77 -4.75 5.17
C TYR A 162 -6.86 -3.93 6.45
N SER A 163 -8.04 -3.88 7.06
CA SER A 163 -8.24 -3.33 8.40
C SER A 163 -8.67 -4.41 9.37
N ALA A 164 -8.32 -4.21 10.64
CA ALA A 164 -8.95 -4.92 11.74
C ALA A 164 -10.46 -4.72 11.74
N SER A 165 -11.19 -5.63 12.39
CA SER A 165 -12.65 -5.59 12.49
C SER A 165 -13.16 -4.33 13.20
N GLY A 166 -12.36 -3.77 14.13
CA GLY A 166 -12.63 -2.49 14.78
C GLY A 166 -12.24 -1.25 13.97
N GLY A 167 -11.72 -1.42 12.74
CA GLY A 167 -11.24 -0.30 11.91
C GLY A 167 -9.72 -0.09 11.99
N PHE A 168 -9.24 0.97 11.36
CA PHE A 168 -7.80 1.25 11.21
C PHE A 168 -7.08 1.55 12.52
N ASP A 169 -7.77 2.12 13.50
CA ASP A 169 -7.20 2.42 14.84
C ASP A 169 -6.87 1.15 15.63
N HIS A 170 -7.46 0.01 15.25
CA HIS A 170 -7.19 -1.30 15.85
C HIS A 170 -6.15 -2.12 15.07
N GLY A 171 -5.66 -1.60 13.95
CA GLY A 171 -4.63 -2.23 13.14
C GLY A 171 -4.97 -2.33 11.67
N TRP A 172 -3.92 -2.38 10.86
CA TRP A 172 -4.03 -2.48 9.41
C TRP A 172 -2.79 -3.11 8.79
N LEU A 173 -3.00 -3.71 7.62
CA LEU A 173 -1.96 -4.35 6.83
C LEU A 173 -2.11 -3.84 5.42
N SER A 174 -1.02 -3.39 4.83
CA SER A 174 -1.01 -3.00 3.43
C SER A 174 0.16 -3.63 2.70
N LEU A 175 -0.14 -4.11 1.50
CA LEU A 175 0.81 -4.56 0.51
C LEU A 175 0.73 -3.58 -0.67
N GLU A 176 1.87 -3.03 -1.06
CA GLU A 176 2.00 -2.22 -2.26
C GLU A 176 3.03 -2.84 -3.17
N VAL A 177 2.73 -2.87 -4.46
CA VAL A 177 3.67 -3.28 -5.50
C VAL A 177 3.66 -2.23 -6.59
N ILE A 178 4.85 -1.76 -6.97
CA ILE A 178 5.02 -0.80 -8.06
C ILE A 178 5.93 -1.47 -9.09
N PRO A 179 5.37 -2.02 -10.18
CA PRO A 179 6.13 -2.45 -11.32
C PRO A 179 6.42 -1.28 -12.25
N VAL A 180 7.42 -1.46 -13.12
CA VAL A 180 7.60 -0.73 -14.38
C VAL A 180 7.76 0.81 -14.36
N CYS A 181 8.03 1.43 -13.20
CA CYS A 181 8.38 2.86 -13.14
C CYS A 181 9.66 3.09 -12.32
N GLN A 182 10.78 3.36 -12.98
CA GLN A 182 12.07 3.57 -12.32
C GLN A 182 12.05 4.67 -11.26
N VAL A 183 11.50 5.83 -11.61
CA VAL A 183 11.41 6.98 -10.71
C VAL A 183 10.50 6.65 -9.53
N CYS A 184 9.42 5.90 -9.75
CA CYS A 184 8.51 5.47 -8.68
C CYS A 184 9.16 4.43 -7.77
N VAL A 185 9.91 3.48 -8.32
CA VAL A 185 10.66 2.47 -7.56
C VAL A 185 11.74 3.15 -6.73
N TRP A 186 12.48 4.09 -7.32
CA TRP A 186 13.44 4.90 -6.60
C TRP A 186 12.74 5.71 -5.50
N ASP A 187 11.67 6.45 -5.78
CA ASP A 187 10.97 7.24 -4.77
C ASP A 187 10.34 6.36 -3.68
N GLN A 188 9.91 5.13 -3.97
CA GLN A 188 9.41 4.20 -2.95
C GLN A 188 10.54 3.64 -2.06
N THR A 189 11.75 3.48 -2.60
CA THR A 189 12.89 2.82 -1.90
C THR A 189 13.92 3.80 -1.33
N ASN A 190 13.92 5.06 -1.80
CA ASN A 190 14.87 6.09 -1.39
C ASN A 190 14.75 6.38 0.11
N GLY A 191 15.88 6.49 0.81
CA GLY A 191 15.92 6.63 2.27
C GLY A 191 15.71 5.32 3.04
N PHE A 192 15.18 4.27 2.41
CA PHE A 192 15.15 2.94 3.01
C PHE A 192 16.33 2.09 2.58
N ILE A 193 16.60 1.99 1.27
CA ILE A 193 17.65 1.13 0.74
C ILE A 193 18.86 2.00 0.36
N PRO A 194 20.03 1.77 0.97
CA PRO A 194 21.26 2.48 0.59
C PRO A 194 21.55 2.29 -0.90
N ALA A 195 21.90 3.37 -1.59
CA ALA A 195 22.26 3.35 -3.02
C ALA A 195 21.18 2.78 -3.98
N ALA A 196 19.89 2.80 -3.60
CA ALA A 196 18.80 2.34 -4.46
C ALA A 196 18.82 2.98 -5.86
N TYR A 197 19.15 4.27 -5.93
CA TYR A 197 19.28 5.01 -7.18
C TYR A 197 20.43 4.49 -8.08
N LYS A 198 21.56 4.04 -7.52
CA LYS A 198 22.65 3.42 -8.30
C LYS A 198 22.22 2.08 -8.88
N LEU A 199 21.43 1.34 -8.11
CA LEU A 199 20.92 0.04 -8.51
C LEU A 199 19.88 0.18 -9.64
N VAL A 200 19.00 1.19 -9.57
CA VAL A 200 18.02 1.51 -10.62
C VAL A 200 18.68 2.13 -11.86
N GLY A 201 19.55 3.14 -11.69
CA GLY A 201 20.17 3.85 -12.81
C GLY A 201 21.09 2.98 -13.69
N ARG A 202 21.75 1.98 -13.10
CA ARG A 202 22.59 1.02 -13.86
C ARG A 202 21.79 0.09 -14.77
N ALA A 203 20.51 -0.18 -14.46
CA ALA A 203 19.68 -1.06 -15.28
C ALA A 203 19.38 -0.46 -16.66
N ASP A 204 19.33 0.88 -16.75
CA ASP A 204 18.83 1.60 -17.93
C ASP A 204 19.87 2.55 -18.56
N GLY A 205 21.12 2.55 -18.08
CA GLY A 205 22.18 3.40 -18.64
C GLY A 205 22.03 4.90 -18.33
N PHE A 206 21.11 5.29 -17.44
CA PHE A 206 20.94 6.67 -17.00
C PHE A 206 21.84 6.99 -15.80
N THR A 207 22.72 7.97 -15.95
CA THR A 207 23.42 8.61 -14.84
C THR A 207 22.47 9.58 -14.12
N GLN A 208 21.78 9.09 -13.10
CA GLN A 208 21.05 9.96 -12.18
C GLN A 208 22.03 10.57 -11.17
N VAL A 209 21.94 11.89 -10.93
CA VAL A 209 22.72 12.57 -9.88
C VAL A 209 22.38 11.96 -8.53
N ASP A 210 23.40 11.69 -7.69
CA ASP A 210 23.25 11.18 -6.32
C ASP A 210 22.15 12.00 -5.59
N PRO A 211 20.97 11.41 -5.34
CA PRO A 211 19.92 12.15 -4.67
C PRO A 211 20.29 12.36 -3.20
N PRO A 212 19.84 13.46 -2.59
CA PRO A 212 20.10 13.71 -1.18
C PRO A 212 19.54 12.55 -0.34
N VAL A 213 20.36 12.04 0.58
CA VAL A 213 19.93 11.06 1.58
C VAL A 213 18.77 11.66 2.36
N ARG A 214 17.67 10.90 2.47
CA ARG A 214 16.48 11.35 3.19
C ARG A 214 16.46 10.78 4.61
N TRP A 215 16.33 11.65 5.59
CA TRP A 215 16.13 11.27 6.99
C TRP A 215 14.72 10.71 7.17
N LEU A 216 14.61 9.50 7.75
CA LEU A 216 13.32 8.87 8.03
C LEU A 216 12.63 9.54 9.22
N VAL A 217 11.40 10.01 9.02
CA VAL A 217 10.60 10.73 10.03
C VAL A 217 9.23 10.05 10.20
N PRO A 218 8.82 9.64 11.41
CA PRO A 218 9.60 9.69 12.65
C PRO A 218 10.85 8.78 12.58
N LYS A 219 11.82 9.05 13.45
CA LYS A 219 13.02 8.20 13.56
C LYS A 219 12.59 6.75 13.84
N PRO A 220 13.03 5.77 13.04
CA PRO A 220 12.68 4.38 13.28
C PRO A 220 13.29 3.89 14.59
N LEU A 221 12.55 3.04 15.30
CA LEU A 221 13.05 2.32 16.47
C LEU A 221 14.12 1.29 16.10
N SER A 222 14.06 0.79 14.86
CA SER A 222 15.08 -0.08 14.27
C SER A 222 14.97 -0.03 12.75
N LEU A 223 16.11 -0.03 12.07
CA LEU A 223 16.24 -0.21 10.62
C LEU A 223 17.33 -1.26 10.39
N ARG A 224 17.07 -2.25 9.54
CA ARG A 224 18.02 -3.33 9.21
C ARG A 224 17.97 -3.61 7.72
N HIS A 225 19.09 -4.07 7.18
CA HIS A 225 19.25 -4.49 5.79
C HIS A 225 19.64 -5.96 5.71
N PRO A 226 18.68 -6.90 5.72
CA PRO A 226 18.99 -8.33 5.59
C PRO A 226 19.73 -8.66 4.29
N THR A 227 19.46 -7.89 3.23
CA THR A 227 20.18 -7.93 1.96
C THR A 227 20.32 -6.52 1.41
N PRO A 228 21.17 -6.28 0.39
CA PRO A 228 21.29 -4.97 -0.25
C PRO A 228 20.01 -4.41 -0.88
N CYS A 229 18.97 -5.22 -1.10
CA CYS A 229 17.71 -4.79 -1.72
C CYS A 229 16.53 -4.84 -0.75
N VAL A 230 16.75 -5.15 0.53
CA VAL A 230 15.70 -5.30 1.52
C VAL A 230 15.97 -4.38 2.70
N ALA A 231 14.94 -3.64 3.10
CA ALA A 231 14.93 -2.88 4.34
C ALA A 231 13.80 -3.38 5.25
N GLU A 232 14.13 -3.78 6.47
CA GLU A 232 13.18 -4.04 7.54
C GLU A 232 13.24 -2.90 8.56
N LEU A 233 12.11 -2.27 8.86
CA LEU A 233 12.05 -1.25 9.90
C LEU A 233 10.89 -1.44 10.87
N ARG A 234 11.06 -0.83 12.06
CA ARG A 234 10.03 -0.69 13.08
C ARG A 234 9.96 0.75 13.53
N TYR A 235 8.76 1.28 13.68
CA TYR A 235 8.52 2.61 14.22
C TYR A 235 7.18 2.65 14.96
N ARG A 236 6.96 3.72 15.72
CA ARG A 236 5.66 3.99 16.35
C ARG A 236 4.92 5.00 15.51
N MET A 237 3.64 4.76 15.31
CA MET A 237 2.76 5.76 14.72
C MET A 237 2.54 6.88 15.75
N PRO A 238 2.80 8.15 15.41
CA PRO A 238 2.47 9.28 16.27
C PRO A 238 0.96 9.28 16.59
N GLY A 239 0.60 9.56 17.84
CA GLY A 239 -0.80 9.71 18.28
C GLY A 239 -1.56 8.40 18.58
N SER A 240 -1.32 7.30 17.86
CA SER A 240 -2.10 6.05 18.07
C SER A 240 -1.44 5.00 18.97
N GLY A 241 -0.13 5.13 19.23
CA GLY A 241 0.64 4.14 20.01
C GLY A 241 0.86 2.79 19.30
N MET A 242 0.34 2.61 18.08
CA MET A 242 0.55 1.39 17.28
C MET A 242 2.02 1.21 16.91
N SER A 243 2.48 -0.05 16.96
CA SER A 243 3.78 -0.43 16.41
C SER A 243 3.61 -0.79 14.95
N ILE A 244 4.36 -0.12 14.08
CA ILE A 244 4.42 -0.44 12.67
C ILE A 244 5.68 -1.26 12.40
N ARG A 245 5.51 -2.36 11.67
CA ARG A 245 6.60 -3.09 11.02
C ARG A 245 6.46 -2.94 9.53
N GLN A 246 7.53 -2.58 8.87
CA GLN A 246 7.55 -2.40 7.43
C GLN A 246 8.72 -3.18 6.84
N THR A 247 8.46 -3.85 5.72
CA THR A 247 9.48 -4.47 4.90
C THR A 247 9.38 -3.89 3.50
N VAL A 248 10.48 -3.35 2.99
CA VAL A 248 10.59 -2.83 1.62
C VAL A 248 11.57 -3.72 0.88
N GLN A 249 11.18 -4.14 -0.32
CA GLN A 249 12.02 -4.90 -1.23
C GLN A 249 12.10 -4.17 -2.57
N MET A 250 13.32 -4.00 -3.06
CA MET A 250 13.59 -3.60 -4.43
C MET A 250 13.97 -4.84 -5.24
N ILE A 251 13.50 -4.91 -6.47
CA ILE A 251 13.79 -5.98 -7.42
C ILE A 251 14.38 -5.31 -8.66
N VAL A 252 15.65 -5.57 -8.91
CA VAL A 252 16.36 -5.04 -10.08
C VAL A 252 16.75 -6.24 -10.95
N PRO A 253 15.94 -6.59 -11.95
CA PRO A 253 16.21 -7.75 -12.80
C PRO A 253 17.50 -7.57 -13.61
N LYS A 254 17.97 -8.67 -14.22
CA LYS A 254 19.06 -8.61 -15.21
C LYS A 254 18.61 -7.73 -16.40
N VAL A 255 19.59 -7.12 -17.08
CA VAL A 255 19.45 -6.17 -18.21
C VAL A 255 18.21 -6.45 -19.09
N GLY A 256 17.45 -5.40 -19.40
CA GLY A 256 16.31 -5.46 -20.33
C GLY A 256 14.92 -5.56 -19.69
N TYR A 257 14.83 -5.60 -18.36
CA TYR A 257 13.57 -5.59 -17.62
C TYR A 257 13.50 -4.37 -16.69
N ALA A 258 12.32 -3.77 -16.56
CA ALA A 258 12.12 -2.64 -15.68
C ALA A 258 12.24 -3.08 -14.21
N PRO A 259 12.90 -2.27 -13.34
CA PRO A 259 12.91 -2.54 -11.91
C PRO A 259 11.51 -2.45 -11.32
N SER A 260 11.31 -3.11 -10.18
CA SER A 260 10.07 -3.03 -9.41
C SER A 260 10.37 -2.92 -7.93
N SER A 261 9.38 -2.47 -7.16
CA SER A 261 9.43 -2.45 -5.71
C SER A 261 8.18 -3.04 -5.11
N ARG A 262 8.34 -3.62 -3.93
CA ARG A 262 7.27 -4.19 -3.14
C ARG A 262 7.45 -3.74 -1.70
N SER A 263 6.36 -3.44 -1.02
CA SER A 263 6.43 -3.13 0.40
C SER A 263 5.22 -3.68 1.13
N ILE A 264 5.46 -4.17 2.34
CA ILE A 264 4.42 -4.51 3.29
C ILE A 264 4.55 -3.61 4.51
N HIS A 265 3.41 -3.17 5.00
CA HIS A 265 3.27 -2.38 6.22
C HIS A 265 2.27 -3.09 7.12
N VAL A 266 2.65 -3.34 8.36
CA VAL A 266 1.83 -4.02 9.35
C VAL A 266 1.80 -3.17 10.60
N ALA A 267 0.67 -2.48 10.81
CA ALA A 267 0.40 -1.74 12.04
C ALA A 267 -0.44 -2.61 12.97
N MET A 268 0.08 -2.83 14.17
CA MET A 268 -0.58 -3.63 15.18
C MET A 268 -0.47 -2.99 16.57
N PRO A 269 -1.40 -3.32 17.47
CA PRO A 269 -1.26 -3.01 18.89
C PRO A 269 0.05 -3.59 19.47
N PRO A 270 0.62 -2.97 20.52
CA PRO A 270 1.90 -3.41 21.09
C PRO A 270 1.97 -4.89 21.49
N GLY A 271 0.84 -5.47 21.93
CA GLY A 271 0.74 -6.89 22.33
C GLY A 271 0.95 -7.90 21.20
N ASP A 272 0.82 -7.47 19.94
CA ASP A 272 0.86 -8.36 18.76
C ASP A 272 2.19 -8.33 18.01
N GLY A 273 3.26 -7.87 18.66
CA GLY A 273 4.57 -7.69 18.04
C GLY A 273 5.18 -8.94 17.40
N ALA A 274 4.82 -10.15 17.88
CA ALA A 274 5.25 -11.43 17.30
C ALA A 274 4.50 -11.74 15.99
N LEU A 275 3.18 -11.53 15.95
CA LEU A 275 2.38 -11.70 14.74
C LEU A 275 2.79 -10.69 13.68
N ALA A 276 2.96 -9.42 14.06
CA ALA A 276 3.42 -8.38 13.14
C ALA A 276 4.78 -8.74 12.51
N ARG A 277 5.69 -9.33 13.30
CA ARG A 277 7.01 -9.77 12.83
C ARG A 277 6.88 -10.93 11.85
N TYR A 278 6.02 -11.90 12.15
CA TYR A 278 5.74 -13.01 11.26
C TYR A 278 5.21 -12.51 9.91
N LEU A 279 4.19 -11.65 9.91
CA LEU A 279 3.57 -11.12 8.68
C LEU A 279 4.57 -10.33 7.82
N ALA A 280 5.34 -9.42 8.44
CA ALA A 280 6.33 -8.60 7.73
C ALA A 280 7.49 -9.42 7.14
N ARG A 281 7.85 -10.55 7.76
CA ARG A 281 8.89 -11.46 7.24
C ARG A 281 8.35 -12.41 6.19
N GLN A 282 7.16 -12.93 6.42
CA GLN A 282 6.55 -13.93 5.55
C GLN A 282 6.22 -13.36 4.17
N PHE A 283 6.03 -12.04 4.08
CA PHE A 283 6.04 -11.30 2.82
C PHE A 283 7.23 -11.65 1.90
N LEU A 284 8.45 -11.75 2.43
CA LEU A 284 9.64 -12.07 1.62
C LEU A 284 9.66 -13.53 1.12
N THR A 285 8.97 -14.43 1.83
CA THR A 285 8.93 -15.87 1.52
C THR A 285 7.76 -16.25 0.62
N LEU A 286 6.59 -15.61 0.82
CA LEU A 286 5.37 -15.90 0.06
C LEU A 286 5.32 -15.25 -1.32
N THR A 287 6.21 -14.29 -1.57
CA THR A 287 6.34 -13.65 -2.88
C THR A 287 7.75 -13.84 -3.45
N PRO A 288 8.23 -15.09 -3.63
CA PRO A 288 9.58 -15.33 -4.10
C PRO A 288 9.72 -14.86 -5.55
N GLN A 289 10.53 -13.84 -5.76
CA GLN A 289 11.10 -13.53 -7.06
C GLN A 289 12.56 -14.00 -7.06
N PRO A 290 12.98 -14.78 -8.08
CA PRO A 290 14.30 -15.38 -8.12
C PRO A 290 15.31 -14.27 -8.38
N HIS A 291 16.00 -13.83 -7.33
CA HIS A 291 17.21 -12.99 -7.35
C HIS A 291 17.17 -11.74 -8.25
N SER A 292 17.35 -10.55 -7.67
CA SER A 292 18.51 -9.69 -8.02
C SER A 292 18.52 -8.36 -7.27
N CYS A 293 19.61 -8.14 -6.52
CA CYS A 293 20.58 -7.12 -6.90
C CYS A 293 21.94 -7.83 -7.07
N MET A 294 22.27 -8.23 -8.30
CA MET A 294 23.58 -8.07 -8.94
C MET A 294 23.64 -8.90 -10.24
N LEU A 295 24.01 -8.22 -11.33
CA LEU A 295 25.04 -8.72 -12.24
C LEU A 295 26.27 -7.83 -12.08
N GLY A 296 27.44 -8.46 -11.85
CA GLY A 296 28.76 -7.82 -11.99
C GLY A 296 29.86 -8.32 -11.04
N HIS A 297 30.50 -9.44 -11.39
CA HIS A 297 31.83 -9.97 -10.99
C HIS A 297 32.48 -9.53 -9.66
N GLY A 298 32.53 -10.47 -8.72
CA GLY A 298 33.57 -10.55 -7.69
C GLY A 298 33.80 -12.01 -7.33
N THR A 299 35.02 -12.50 -7.51
CA THR A 299 35.49 -13.80 -7.04
C THR A 299 35.20 -13.95 -5.55
N ALA A 300 34.13 -14.68 -5.21
CA ALA A 300 33.99 -15.29 -3.90
C ALA A 300 34.78 -16.61 -3.95
N THR A 301 36.08 -16.52 -3.67
CA THR A 301 36.88 -17.70 -3.36
C THR A 301 36.22 -18.41 -2.20
N THR A 302 35.79 -19.64 -2.45
CA THR A 302 35.29 -20.60 -1.49
C THR A 302 36.29 -20.73 -0.34
N ALA A 303 35.93 -20.25 0.85
CA ALA A 303 36.51 -20.76 2.08
C ALA A 303 35.91 -22.15 2.33
N SER A 304 36.42 -23.16 1.61
CA SER A 304 36.22 -24.55 2.00
C SER A 304 37.02 -24.80 3.26
N ALA A 305 36.32 -24.95 4.39
CA ALA A 305 36.84 -25.56 5.58
C ALA A 305 37.13 -27.04 5.29
N THR A 306 38.35 -27.32 4.84
CA THR A 306 38.85 -28.69 4.77
C THR A 306 39.43 -29.05 6.12
N ALA A 307 38.63 -29.72 6.96
CA ALA A 307 39.14 -30.47 8.08
C ALA A 307 40.09 -31.54 7.54
N ARG A 308 41.39 -31.40 7.78
CA ARG A 308 42.38 -32.45 7.49
C ARG A 308 42.74 -33.12 8.81
N ALA A 309 42.32 -34.38 8.92
CA ALA A 309 42.66 -35.28 10.00
C ALA A 309 44.18 -35.44 10.13
N ALA A 310 44.66 -35.48 11.37
CA ALA A 310 46.02 -35.87 11.71
C ALA A 310 46.17 -37.40 11.56
N PRO A 311 47.23 -37.92 10.93
CA PRO A 311 47.65 -39.28 11.14
C PRO A 311 48.54 -39.36 12.40
N ARG A 312 48.36 -40.47 13.13
CA ARG A 312 49.27 -40.96 14.15
C ARG A 312 50.57 -41.44 13.52
#